data_AF-A0A6J4QHR6-F1
#
_entry.id   AF-A0A6J4QHR6-F1
#
_cell.length_a   1.000
_cell.length_b   1.000
_cell.length_c   1.000
_cell.angle_alpha   90.00
_cell.angle_beta   90.00
_cell.angle_gamma   90.00
#
_symmetry.space_group_name_H-M   'P 1'
#
loop_
_entity.id
_entity.type
_entity.pdbx_description
1 polymer ?
#
loop_
_entity_poly.entity_id
_entity_poly.type
_entity_poly.pdbx_seq_one_letter_code
_entity_poly.pdbx_strand_id
1 'polypeptide(L)'
;MAFQVTEVQKALKGADYPMDGEQLSALAKENGAADELVDALRGVREVDGPNTVMKELKGSLGGSTPGGNSKDEKHYKDVEGPSFQVTEVQKALKGADYPMDGKQLSALAEKNGAESSLVEALRGVREVDGPNTVMKELKSHLGGKPGDS
;
A
#
# COMPACT_ATOMS: atom_id res chain seq x y z
N MET A 1 12.92 -8.63 13.65
CA MET A 1 13.28 -9.39 12.42
C MET A 1 12.03 -9.63 11.60
N ALA A 2 12.19 -10.01 10.35
CA ALA A 2 11.18 -9.91 9.32
C ALA A 2 11.09 -11.21 8.54
N PHE A 3 10.05 -12.04 8.72
CA PHE A 3 9.96 -13.27 7.94
C PHE A 3 9.57 -12.97 6.49
N GLN A 4 10.22 -13.65 5.53
CA GLN A 4 9.82 -13.56 4.14
C GLN A 4 8.58 -14.42 3.89
N VAL A 5 7.67 -13.95 3.04
CA VAL A 5 6.46 -14.69 2.65
C VAL A 5 6.81 -16.08 2.11
N THR A 6 7.90 -16.18 1.35
CA THR A 6 8.41 -17.43 0.78
C THR A 6 8.88 -18.42 1.85
N GLU A 7 9.52 -17.95 2.91
CA GLU A 7 9.93 -18.80 4.04
C GLU A 7 8.72 -19.34 4.79
N VAL A 8 7.72 -18.49 5.06
CA VAL A 8 6.48 -18.91 5.71
C VAL A 8 5.72 -19.93 4.86
N GLN A 9 5.59 -19.70 3.56
CA GLN A 9 4.93 -20.65 2.66
C GLN A 9 5.66 -22.00 2.59
N LYS A 10 6.99 -21.99 2.64
CA LYS A 10 7.79 -23.23 2.65
C LYS A 10 7.62 -23.98 3.98
N ALA A 11 7.61 -23.25 5.09
CA ALA A 11 7.42 -23.82 6.43
C ALA A 11 6.02 -24.43 6.62
N LEU A 12 5.00 -23.88 5.94
CA LEU A 12 3.61 -24.35 6.02
C LEU A 12 3.23 -25.28 4.86
N LYS A 13 4.23 -25.80 4.13
CA LYS A 13 3.98 -26.70 3.01
C LYS A 13 3.41 -28.02 3.54
N GLY A 14 2.23 -28.40 3.04
CA GLY A 14 1.52 -29.60 3.50
C GLY A 14 0.58 -29.36 4.68
N ALA A 15 0.30 -28.09 5.04
CA ALA A 15 -0.75 -27.76 5.99
C ALA A 15 -2.13 -28.20 5.46
N ASP A 16 -2.91 -28.84 6.31
CA ASP A 16 -4.27 -29.29 6.04
C ASP A 16 -5.24 -28.39 6.80
N TYR A 17 -5.74 -27.35 6.13
CA TYR A 17 -6.55 -26.31 6.78
C TYR A 17 -8.01 -26.78 6.99
N PRO A 18 -8.67 -26.36 8.10
CA PRO A 18 -8.19 -25.38 9.08
C PRO A 18 -7.17 -25.95 10.08
N MET A 19 -6.19 -25.13 10.47
CA MET A 19 -5.17 -25.45 11.48
C MET A 19 -5.02 -24.34 12.51
N ASP A 20 -4.72 -24.71 13.75
CA ASP A 20 -4.40 -23.76 14.83
C ASP A 20 -2.91 -23.40 14.89
N GLY A 21 -2.58 -22.30 15.57
CA GLY A 21 -1.21 -21.84 15.76
C GLY A 21 -0.26 -22.91 16.32
N GLU A 22 -0.73 -23.76 17.25
CA GLU A 22 0.08 -24.88 17.75
C GLU A 22 0.37 -25.93 16.66
N GLN A 23 -0.59 -26.25 15.79
CA GLN A 23 -0.38 -27.18 14.69
C GLN A 23 0.53 -26.59 13.60
N LEU A 24 0.33 -25.31 13.27
CA LEU A 24 1.18 -24.59 12.31
C LEU A 24 2.62 -24.48 12.79
N SER A 25 2.83 -24.17 14.07
CA SER A 25 4.17 -24.06 14.65
C SER A 25 4.89 -25.41 14.66
N ALA A 26 4.18 -26.50 14.98
CA ALA A 26 4.72 -27.86 14.86
C ALA A 26 5.12 -28.20 13.42
N LEU A 27 4.22 -27.96 12.46
CA LEU A 27 4.48 -28.20 11.04
C LEU A 27 5.64 -27.35 10.51
N ALA A 28 5.69 -26.08 10.89
CA ALA A 28 6.78 -25.17 10.52
C ALA A 28 8.11 -25.69 11.06
N LYS A 29 8.14 -26.11 12.32
CA LYS A 29 9.34 -26.68 12.95
C LYS A 29 9.80 -27.96 12.24
N GLU A 30 8.87 -28.85 11.88
CA GLU A 30 9.17 -30.06 11.11
C GLU A 30 9.73 -29.74 9.71
N ASN A 31 9.25 -28.67 9.10
CA ASN A 31 9.74 -28.15 7.82
C ASN A 31 11.05 -27.33 7.95
N GLY A 32 11.64 -27.24 9.14
CA GLY A 32 12.91 -26.54 9.38
C GLY A 32 12.79 -25.03 9.46
N ALA A 33 11.64 -24.51 9.88
CA ALA A 33 11.46 -23.10 10.19
C ALA A 33 12.36 -22.64 11.35
N ALA A 34 12.73 -21.37 11.35
CA ALA A 34 13.40 -20.74 12.47
C ALA A 34 12.50 -20.73 13.72
N ASP A 35 13.10 -20.87 14.91
CA ASP A 35 12.36 -20.87 16.18
C ASP A 35 11.51 -19.61 16.37
N GLU A 36 11.96 -18.45 15.86
CA GLU A 36 11.20 -17.20 15.86
C GLU A 36 9.90 -17.30 15.02
N LEU A 37 9.92 -18.00 13.88
CA LEU A 37 8.73 -18.21 13.05
C LEU A 37 7.78 -19.20 13.73
N VAL A 38 8.32 -20.23 14.37
CA VAL A 38 7.56 -21.21 15.15
C VAL A 38 6.84 -20.53 16.31
N ASP A 39 7.54 -19.66 17.05
CA ASP A 39 6.96 -18.91 18.16
C ASP A 39 5.88 -17.92 17.69
N ALA A 40 6.14 -17.22 16.58
CA ALA A 40 5.17 -16.32 15.97
C ALA A 40 3.90 -17.07 15.53
N LEU A 41 4.04 -18.26 14.93
CA LEU A 41 2.92 -19.11 14.52
C LEU A 41 2.11 -19.63 15.72
N ARG A 42 2.78 -19.92 16.84
CA ARG A 42 2.13 -20.44 18.05
C ARG A 42 1.10 -19.46 18.64
N GLY A 43 1.31 -18.16 18.44
CA GLY A 43 0.39 -17.10 18.87
C GLY A 43 -0.78 -16.85 17.90
N VAL A 44 -0.79 -17.51 16.74
CA VAL A 44 -1.83 -17.32 15.71
C VAL A 44 -3.07 -18.14 16.06
N ARG A 45 -4.25 -17.59 15.76
CA ARG A 45 -5.53 -18.30 15.91
C ARG A 45 -5.72 -19.36 14.82
N GLU A 46 -6.81 -20.10 14.89
CA GLU A 46 -7.25 -20.98 13.81
C GLU A 46 -7.27 -20.21 12.48
N VAL A 47 -6.66 -20.82 11.46
CA VAL A 47 -6.56 -20.27 10.11
C VAL A 47 -7.17 -21.24 9.11
N ASP A 48 -7.93 -20.71 8.18
CA ASP A 48 -8.54 -21.49 7.09
C ASP A 48 -7.65 -21.62 5.84
N GLY A 49 -6.46 -21.03 5.86
CA GLY A 49 -5.59 -21.09 4.69
C GLY A 49 -4.32 -20.26 4.79
N PRO A 50 -3.43 -20.40 3.78
CA PRO A 50 -2.14 -19.72 3.75
C PRO A 50 -2.26 -18.20 3.80
N ASN A 51 -3.32 -17.65 3.19
CA ASN A 51 -3.56 -16.20 3.18
C ASN A 51 -3.95 -15.68 4.57
N THR A 52 -4.71 -16.45 5.34
CA THR A 52 -5.10 -16.10 6.72
C THR A 52 -3.87 -16.11 7.63
N VAL A 53 -2.97 -17.08 7.46
CA VAL A 53 -1.68 -17.10 8.18
C VAL A 53 -0.85 -15.86 7.91
N MET A 54 -0.74 -15.42 6.65
CA MET A 54 -0.02 -14.19 6.33
C MET A 54 -0.65 -12.96 6.96
N LYS A 55 -1.98 -12.92 7.06
CA LYS A 55 -2.71 -11.81 7.67
C LYS A 55 -2.46 -11.74 9.18
N GLU A 56 -2.47 -12.88 9.86
CA GLU A 56 -2.19 -12.98 11.29
C GLU A 56 -0.71 -12.70 11.59
N LEU A 57 0.21 -13.22 10.77
CA LEU A 57 1.63 -12.96 10.89
C LEU A 57 2.04 -11.57 10.39
N LYS A 58 1.14 -10.78 9.78
CA LYS A 58 1.47 -9.46 9.19
C LYS A 58 2.15 -8.50 10.17
N GLY A 59 1.88 -8.62 11.48
CA GLY A 59 2.55 -7.84 12.52
C GLY A 59 4.01 -8.25 12.80
N SER A 60 4.36 -9.50 12.52
CA SER A 60 5.69 -10.11 12.76
C SER A 60 6.48 -10.34 11.44
N LEU A 61 5.80 -10.30 10.30
CA LEU A 61 6.36 -10.28 8.94
C LEU A 61 6.93 -8.90 8.64
N GLY A 62 8.10 -8.57 9.19
CA GLY A 62 8.82 -7.33 8.86
C GLY A 62 9.34 -7.23 7.41
N GLY A 63 8.85 -8.03 6.48
CA GLY A 63 9.20 -7.99 5.07
C GLY A 63 8.08 -7.32 4.30
N SER A 64 8.33 -6.09 3.82
CA SER A 64 7.40 -5.29 3.03
C SER A 64 6.68 -6.13 1.98
N THR A 65 5.41 -6.43 2.23
CA THR A 65 4.47 -6.76 1.15
C THR A 65 4.43 -5.54 0.23
N PRO A 66 4.58 -5.66 -1.10
CA PRO A 66 4.35 -4.53 -2.02
C PRO A 66 2.91 -4.00 -1.99
N GLY A 67 2.03 -4.62 -1.21
CA GLY A 67 0.67 -4.16 -0.94
C GLY A 67 0.38 -4.13 0.55
N GLY A 68 0.59 -2.99 1.19
CA GLY A 68 -0.09 -2.66 2.45
C GLY A 68 0.83 -2.29 3.61
N ASN A 69 1.12 -1.00 3.69
CA ASN A 69 1.35 -0.21 4.90
C ASN A 69 2.22 -0.85 5.99
N SER A 70 3.51 -0.52 6.00
CA SER A 70 4.26 -0.26 7.23
C SER A 70 5.47 0.62 6.94
N LYS A 71 5.52 1.72 7.71
CA LYS A 71 6.62 2.66 7.92
C LYS A 71 8.00 2.04 7.64
N ASP A 72 8.72 2.58 6.65
CA ASP A 72 10.18 2.70 6.75
C ASP A 72 10.67 3.82 5.80
N GLU A 73 11.17 4.87 6.45
CA GLU A 73 12.13 5.87 5.97
C GLU A 73 12.46 5.91 4.47
N LYS A 74 11.60 6.56 3.69
CA LYS A 74 12.05 7.20 2.45
C LYS A 74 11.92 8.69 2.60
N HIS A 75 13.02 9.29 3.07
CA HIS A 75 13.48 10.66 2.87
C HIS A 75 12.44 11.52 2.11
N TYR A 76 11.44 12.01 2.85
CA TYR A 76 10.52 13.00 2.34
C TYR A 76 11.36 14.25 2.17
N LYS A 77 11.58 14.68 0.93
CA LYS A 77 12.04 16.05 0.74
C LYS A 77 10.93 16.93 1.28
N ASP A 78 11.22 17.71 2.31
CA ASP A 78 10.41 18.86 2.70
C ASP A 78 10.13 19.68 1.43
N VAL A 79 8.97 19.45 0.85
CA VAL A 79 8.40 20.33 -0.16
C VAL A 79 7.57 21.32 0.62
N GLU A 80 8.03 22.57 0.69
CA GLU A 80 7.20 23.71 1.10
C GLU A 80 6.01 23.80 0.14
N GLY A 81 4.92 23.09 0.45
CA GLY A 81 3.71 23.11 -0.36
C GLY A 81 2.68 22.04 0.01
N PRO A 82 1.41 22.22 -0.40
CA PRO A 82 0.35 21.26 -0.15
C PRO A 82 0.67 19.93 -0.85
N SER A 83 0.51 18.84 -0.10
CA SER A 83 0.87 17.50 -0.53
C SER A 83 -0.41 16.70 -0.76
N PHE A 84 -0.71 16.34 -2.02
CA PHE A 84 -1.97 15.68 -2.39
C PHE A 84 -1.84 14.16 -2.46
N GLN A 85 -2.89 13.44 -2.05
CA GLN A 85 -2.95 12.00 -2.22
C GLN A 85 -3.23 11.63 -3.68
N VAL A 86 -2.55 10.60 -4.20
CA VAL A 86 -2.80 10.08 -5.55
C VAL A 86 -4.26 9.71 -5.75
N THR A 87 -4.90 9.09 -4.76
CA THR A 87 -6.31 8.70 -4.80
C THR A 87 -7.24 9.91 -4.92
N GLU A 88 -6.94 11.00 -4.23
CA GLU A 88 -7.73 12.24 -4.30
C GLU A 88 -7.59 12.90 -5.66
N VAL A 89 -6.36 12.98 -6.19
CA VAL A 89 -6.11 13.49 -7.54
C VAL A 89 -6.82 12.63 -8.59
N GLN A 90 -6.77 11.30 -8.46
CA GLN A 90 -7.47 10.39 -9.36
C GLN A 90 -9.00 10.55 -9.30
N LYS A 91 -9.56 10.75 -8.10
CA LYS A 91 -11.00 11.00 -7.91
C LYS A 91 -11.41 12.34 -8.51
N ALA A 92 -10.61 13.38 -8.29
CA ALA A 92 -10.80 14.72 -8.85
C ALA A 92 -10.73 14.73 -10.38
N LEU A 93 -9.94 13.85 -10.97
CA LEU A 93 -9.79 13.72 -12.44
C LEU A 93 -10.61 12.57 -13.02
N LYS A 94 -11.58 12.05 -12.27
CA LYS A 94 -12.46 10.99 -12.76
C LYS A 94 -13.33 11.51 -13.90
N GLY A 95 -13.28 10.81 -15.03
CA GLY A 95 -13.98 11.24 -16.26
C GLY A 95 -13.22 12.28 -17.08
N ALA A 96 -11.92 12.49 -16.80
CA ALA A 96 -11.05 13.23 -17.70
C ALA A 96 -10.93 12.50 -19.05
N ASP A 97 -11.16 13.25 -20.12
CA ASP A 97 -11.02 12.80 -21.51
C ASP A 97 -9.71 13.39 -22.06
N TYR A 98 -8.65 12.57 -22.06
CA TYR A 98 -7.31 13.01 -22.41
C TYR A 98 -7.08 13.03 -23.93
N PRO A 99 -6.26 13.95 -24.47
CA PRO A 99 -5.39 14.88 -23.73
C PRO A 99 -6.13 16.08 -23.11
N MET A 100 -5.69 16.50 -21.91
CA MET A 100 -6.21 17.69 -21.22
C MET A 100 -5.08 18.61 -20.77
N ASP A 101 -5.32 19.91 -20.83
CA ASP A 101 -4.42 20.91 -20.26
C ASP A 101 -4.68 21.15 -18.76
N GLY A 102 -3.71 21.72 -18.05
CA GLY A 102 -3.85 22.09 -16.64
C GLY A 102 -5.10 22.89 -16.30
N LYS A 103 -5.55 23.77 -17.22
CA LYS A 103 -6.82 24.52 -17.05
C LYS A 103 -8.07 23.64 -17.11
N GLN A 104 -8.07 22.63 -17.98
CA GLN A 104 -9.19 21.68 -18.09
C GLN A 104 -9.18 20.72 -16.91
N LEU A 105 -8.00 20.24 -16.51
CA LEU A 105 -7.84 19.42 -15.31
C LEU A 105 -8.29 20.16 -14.06
N SER A 106 -7.91 21.44 -13.89
CA SER A 106 -8.30 22.24 -12.73
C SER A 106 -9.81 22.43 -12.68
N ALA A 107 -10.45 22.74 -13.81
CA ALA A 107 -11.90 22.88 -13.90
C ALA A 107 -12.64 21.55 -13.62
N LEU A 108 -12.10 20.44 -14.10
CA LEU A 108 -12.65 19.10 -13.85
C LEU A 108 -12.52 18.72 -12.36
N ALA A 109 -11.35 18.98 -11.77
CA ALA A 109 -11.08 18.75 -10.37
C ALA A 109 -12.02 19.57 -9.48
N GLU A 110 -12.16 20.87 -9.75
CA GLU A 110 -13.08 21.75 -9.04
C GLU A 110 -14.53 21.25 -9.14
N LYS A 111 -14.96 20.87 -10.35
CA LYS A 111 -16.29 20.27 -10.58
C LYS A 111 -16.51 18.97 -9.80
N ASN A 112 -15.44 18.19 -9.58
CA ASN A 112 -15.46 16.95 -8.80
C ASN A 112 -15.26 17.18 -7.29
N GLY A 113 -15.21 18.44 -6.84
CA GLY A 113 -15.08 18.80 -5.43
C GLY A 113 -13.65 18.75 -4.90
N ALA A 114 -12.65 18.93 -5.76
CA ALA A 114 -11.26 19.07 -5.34
C ALA A 114 -11.04 20.36 -4.54
N GLU A 115 -10.05 20.32 -3.64
CA GLU A 115 -9.62 21.52 -2.92
C GLU A 115 -8.99 22.56 -3.86
N SER A 116 -9.15 23.84 -3.52
CA SER A 116 -8.60 24.96 -4.28
C SER A 116 -7.08 24.85 -4.49
N SER A 117 -6.35 24.33 -3.49
CA SER A 117 -4.91 24.04 -3.58
C SER A 117 -4.60 23.02 -4.68
N LEU A 118 -5.41 21.98 -4.85
CA LEU A 118 -5.24 20.97 -5.90
C LEU A 118 -5.59 21.55 -7.27
N VAL A 119 -6.67 22.34 -7.35
CA VAL A 119 -7.08 23.05 -8.56
C VAL A 119 -5.97 24.00 -9.04
N GLU A 120 -5.34 24.73 -8.13
CA GLU A 120 -4.25 25.65 -8.43
C GLU A 120 -2.99 24.92 -8.92
N ALA A 121 -2.64 23.80 -8.25
CA ALA A 121 -1.54 22.95 -8.68
C ALA A 121 -1.78 22.38 -10.09
N LEU A 122 -2.99 21.90 -10.37
CA LEU A 122 -3.39 21.39 -11.69
C LEU A 122 -3.35 22.48 -12.76
N ARG A 123 -3.71 23.72 -12.44
CA ARG A 123 -3.72 24.84 -13.39
C ARG A 123 -2.33 25.15 -13.97
N GLY A 124 -1.27 24.84 -13.22
CA GLY A 124 0.13 24.97 -13.65
C GLY A 124 0.67 23.78 -14.44
N VAL A 125 -0.08 22.67 -14.52
CA VAL A 125 0.32 21.47 -15.24
C VAL A 125 0.19 21.69 -16.75
N ARG A 126 1.13 21.12 -17.51
CA ARG A 126 1.10 21.14 -18.97
C ARG A 126 0.03 20.20 -19.53
N GLU A 127 -0.12 20.19 -20.86
CA GLU A 127 -0.93 19.18 -21.54
C GLU A 127 -0.46 17.78 -21.14
N VAL A 128 -1.43 16.95 -20.76
CA VAL A 128 -1.22 15.57 -20.33
C VAL A 128 -2.06 14.62 -21.17
N ASP A 129 -1.47 13.51 -21.58
CA ASP A 129 -2.16 12.48 -22.35
C ASP A 129 -2.83 11.41 -21.48
N GLY A 130 -2.76 11.54 -20.15
CA GLY A 130 -3.33 10.53 -19.27
C GLY A 130 -3.08 10.77 -17.79
N PRO A 131 -3.77 9.99 -16.94
CA PRO A 131 -3.70 10.14 -15.48
C PRO A 131 -2.29 9.89 -14.95
N ASN A 132 -1.51 9.00 -15.59
CA ASN A 132 -0.13 8.75 -15.20
C ASN A 132 0.80 9.94 -15.51
N THR A 133 0.54 10.68 -16.59
CA THR A 133 1.30 11.89 -16.93
C THR A 133 1.01 13.01 -15.93
N VAL A 134 -0.26 13.15 -15.52
CA VAL A 134 -0.65 14.06 -14.42
C VAL A 134 0.12 13.76 -13.14
N MET A 135 0.23 12.49 -12.77
CA MET A 135 0.99 12.09 -11.57
C MET A 135 2.48 12.40 -11.69
N LYS A 136 3.05 12.33 -12.89
CA LYS A 136 4.46 12.70 -13.11
C LYS A 136 4.69 14.20 -12.97
N GLU A 137 3.79 15.01 -13.54
CA GLU A 137 3.87 16.47 -13.45
C GLU A 137 3.63 16.97 -12.03
N LEU A 138 2.62 16.41 -11.35
CA LEU A 138 2.33 16.71 -9.96
C LEU A 138 3.26 16.00 -8.97
N LYS A 139 4.25 15.21 -9.41
CA LYS A 139 5.09 14.41 -8.51
C LYS A 139 5.77 15.25 -7.42
N SER A 140 6.08 16.52 -7.70
CA SER A 140 6.66 17.45 -6.73
C SER A 140 5.65 17.97 -5.69
N HIS A 141 4.35 17.85 -5.96
CA HIS A 141 3.23 18.23 -5.10
C HIS A 141 2.43 17.02 -4.58
N LEU A 142 2.80 15.81 -5.03
CA LEU A 142 2.24 14.55 -4.55
C LEU A 142 3.09 14.04 -3.39
N GLY A 143 2.45 13.85 -2.25
CA GLY A 143 3.07 13.48 -0.99
C GLY A 143 2.05 13.63 0.12
N GLY A 144 2.38 13.19 1.33
CA GLY A 144 1.46 13.29 2.47
C GLY A 144 0.87 11.93 2.85
N LYS A 145 0.89 11.69 4.16
CA LYS A 145 0.27 10.52 4.78
C LYS A 145 -1.24 10.58 4.52
N PRO A 146 -1.91 9.47 4.17
CA PRO A 146 -3.36 9.47 4.09
C PRO A 146 -3.94 9.94 5.42
N GLY A 147 -4.71 11.03 5.38
CA GLY A 147 -5.39 11.57 6.55
C GLY A 147 -6.34 10.52 7.09
N ASP A 148 -6.11 10.15 8.36
CA ASP A 148 -7.11 9.50 9.20
C ASP A 148 -8.26 10.50 9.39
N SER A 149 -9.42 10.23 8.81
CA SER A 149 -10.69 10.91 9.11
C SER A 149 -11.85 9.95 8.93
#